data_AF-A0A820NRZ1-F1
#
_entry.id   AF-A0A820NRZ1-F1
#
_cell.length_a   1.000
_cell.length_b   1.000
_cell.length_c   1.000
_cell.angle_alpha   90.00
_cell.angle_beta   90.00
_cell.angle_gamma   90.00
#
_symmetry.space_group_name_H-M   'P 1'
#
loop_
_entity.id
_entity.type
_entity.pdbx_description
1 polymer ?
#
loop_
_entity_poly.entity_id
_entity_poly.type
_entity_poly.pdbx_seq_one_letter_code
_entity_poly.pdbx_strand_id
1 'polypeptide(L)'
;MFYADDSPIVRSTKQSLWPIYACILQIPPSHRYYQRNLLTLGLSSSRIKPDVDVFLRGILAHLETLIHYGTTISLSEQEYHFVVRIQGFLVDLPAKSLFSKTINFNGRFACTWCRSPGEYNTVYRVMLYPYEKNDDQLRTHDEFVQVPQTAAAAAAGTEVIGRETIIDGVRGISPLLSIIQYPLSVLYDYMHL
;
A
#
# COMPACT_ATOMS: atom_id res chain seq x y z
N MET A 1 4.00 -10.44 -5.55
CA MET A 1 4.30 -9.01 -5.36
C MET A 1 3.29 -8.21 -6.16
N PHE A 2 2.78 -7.11 -5.64
CA PHE A 2 1.80 -6.26 -6.34
C PHE A 2 2.39 -4.94 -6.81
N TYR A 3 1.82 -4.39 -7.88
CA TYR A 3 2.13 -3.06 -8.41
C TYR A 3 0.86 -2.29 -8.77
N ALA A 4 0.81 -1.02 -8.42
CA ALA A 4 -0.27 -0.10 -8.76
C ALA A 4 0.27 1.32 -8.98
N ASP A 5 -0.23 1.99 -10.00
CA ASP A 5 0.23 3.32 -10.44
C ASP A 5 -0.93 4.05 -11.14
N ASP A 6 -0.88 5.38 -11.15
CA ASP A 6 -1.83 6.21 -11.90
C ASP A 6 -1.31 6.41 -13.33
N SER A 7 -2.07 5.94 -14.32
CA SER A 7 -1.75 6.14 -15.73
C SER A 7 -2.89 6.87 -16.46
N PRO A 8 -2.63 8.02 -17.11
CA PRO A 8 -3.66 8.73 -17.87
C PRO A 8 -4.04 7.93 -19.13
N ILE A 9 -5.34 7.69 -19.34
CA ILE A 9 -5.83 6.90 -20.48
C ILE A 9 -5.69 7.69 -21.79
N VAL A 10 -5.87 9.01 -21.74
CA VAL A 10 -5.69 9.93 -22.87
C VAL A 10 -5.09 11.22 -22.33
N ARG A 11 -4.06 11.76 -23.00
CA ARG A 11 -3.35 13.01 -22.59
C ARG A 11 -4.26 14.22 -22.33
N SER A 12 -5.51 14.21 -22.78
CA SER A 12 -6.46 15.33 -22.71
C SER A 12 -7.65 15.11 -21.76
N THR A 13 -7.82 13.93 -21.14
CA THR A 13 -8.92 13.68 -20.20
C THR A 13 -8.39 13.63 -18.77
N LYS A 14 -9.18 14.14 -17.80
CA LYS A 14 -8.91 13.96 -16.36
C LYS A 14 -9.20 12.52 -15.89
N GLN A 15 -9.05 11.53 -16.76
CA GLN A 15 -9.40 10.14 -16.47
C GLN A 15 -8.13 9.33 -16.22
N SER A 16 -8.05 8.78 -15.01
CA SER A 16 -6.94 8.00 -14.49
C SER A 16 -7.28 6.52 -14.49
N LEU A 17 -6.29 5.70 -14.81
CA LEU A 17 -6.35 4.25 -14.71
C LEU A 17 -5.45 3.78 -13.57
N TRP A 18 -6.01 2.94 -12.71
CA TRP A 18 -5.34 2.35 -11.56
C TRP A 18 -5.35 0.83 -11.71
N PRO A 19 -4.43 0.25 -12.48
CA PRO A 19 -4.26 -1.19 -12.53
C PRO A 19 -3.60 -1.70 -11.24
N ILE A 20 -3.98 -2.90 -10.82
CA ILE A 20 -3.22 -3.69 -9.83
C ILE A 20 -2.69 -4.92 -10.56
N TYR A 21 -1.38 -4.96 -10.73
CA TYR A 21 -0.68 -6.11 -11.31
C TYR A 21 -0.05 -6.96 -10.22
N ALA A 22 0.17 -8.24 -10.53
CA ALA A 22 0.94 -9.16 -9.72
C ALA A 22 1.96 -9.91 -10.57
N CYS A 23 3.12 -10.20 -9.98
CA CYS A 23 4.11 -11.10 -10.58
C CYS A 23 4.33 -12.34 -9.68
N ILE A 24 4.57 -13.47 -10.34
CA ILE A 24 4.90 -14.75 -9.71
C ILE A 24 6.42 -14.81 -9.54
N LEU A 25 6.89 -14.85 -8.29
CA LEU A 25 8.32 -14.75 -7.98
C LEU A 25 9.11 -16.02 -8.35
N GLN A 26 8.42 -17.17 -8.43
CA GLN A 26 8.99 -18.45 -8.85
C GLN A 26 9.37 -18.47 -10.34
N ILE A 27 8.89 -17.51 -11.15
CA ILE A 27 9.33 -17.33 -12.53
C ILE A 27 10.73 -16.67 -12.52
N PRO A 28 11.70 -17.16 -13.32
CA PRO A 28 13.04 -16.58 -13.42
C PRO A 28 13.02 -15.07 -13.72
N PRO A 29 13.91 -14.26 -13.11
CA PRO A 29 13.92 -12.80 -13.27
C PRO A 29 13.92 -12.32 -14.73
N SER A 30 14.63 -13.03 -15.62
CA SER A 30 14.71 -12.71 -17.05
C SER A 30 13.37 -12.79 -17.79
N HIS A 31 12.40 -13.53 -17.25
CA HIS A 31 11.08 -13.73 -17.85
C HIS A 31 9.93 -13.15 -17.02
N ARG A 32 10.17 -12.91 -15.72
CA ARG A 32 9.14 -12.55 -14.74
C ARG A 32 8.31 -11.32 -15.11
N TYR A 33 8.95 -10.33 -15.74
CA TYR A 33 8.33 -9.03 -16.03
C TYR A 33 7.82 -8.92 -17.48
N TYR A 34 7.80 -10.02 -18.24
CA TYR A 34 7.11 -10.02 -19.54
C TYR A 34 5.61 -9.84 -19.32
N GLN A 35 4.96 -9.05 -20.18
CA GLN A 35 3.52 -8.73 -20.06
C GLN A 35 2.65 -9.99 -19.94
N ARG A 36 2.97 -11.06 -20.68
CA ARG A 36 2.28 -12.35 -20.61
C ARG A 36 2.39 -13.09 -19.26
N ASN A 37 3.38 -12.72 -18.44
CA ASN A 37 3.66 -13.32 -17.13
C ASN A 37 3.21 -12.41 -15.97
N LEU A 38 2.64 -11.23 -16.29
CA LEU A 38 2.02 -10.34 -15.31
C LEU A 38 0.53 -10.67 -15.21
N LEU A 39 0.05 -10.83 -13.98
CA LEU A 39 -1.36 -11.05 -13.69
C LEU A 39 -2.02 -9.71 -13.42
N THR A 40 -3.11 -9.40 -14.10
CA THR A 40 -3.96 -8.25 -13.74
C THR A 40 -4.95 -8.69 -12.68
N LEU A 41 -4.81 -8.17 -11.46
CA LEU A 41 -5.71 -8.48 -10.34
C LEU A 41 -6.92 -7.57 -10.29
N GLY A 42 -6.77 -6.32 -10.74
CA GLY A 42 -7.84 -5.34 -10.72
C GLY A 42 -7.53 -4.15 -11.61
N LEU A 43 -8.58 -3.45 -12.01
CA LEU A 43 -8.49 -2.25 -12.84
C LEU A 43 -9.58 -1.27 -12.43
N SER A 44 -9.20 -0.09 -11.96
CA SER A 44 -10.14 1.00 -11.73
C SER A 44 -9.89 2.12 -12.75
N SER A 45 -10.97 2.60 -13.37
CA SER A 45 -10.92 3.78 -14.24
C SER A 45 -11.83 4.84 -13.67
N SER A 46 -11.27 5.96 -13.25
CA SER A 46 -12.06 7.04 -12.67
C SER A 46 -11.38 8.40 -12.83
N ARG A 47 -12.15 9.48 -12.62
CA ARG A 47 -11.62 10.86 -12.72
C ARG A 47 -11.03 11.38 -11.41
N ILE A 48 -11.15 10.58 -10.36
CA ILE A 48 -10.67 10.87 -9.01
C ILE A 48 -9.81 9.70 -8.56
N LYS A 49 -9.15 9.81 -7.41
CA LYS A 49 -8.45 8.66 -6.83
C LYS A 49 -9.49 7.60 -6.44
N PRO A 50 -9.20 6.30 -6.64
CA PRO A 50 -10.12 5.25 -6.24
C PRO A 50 -10.30 5.27 -4.73
N ASP A 51 -11.53 5.03 -4.28
CA ASP A 51 -11.77 4.60 -2.91
C ASP A 51 -11.09 3.24 -2.72
N VAL A 52 -10.03 3.22 -1.91
CA VAL A 52 -9.17 2.04 -1.72
C VAL A 52 -9.95 0.89 -1.09
N ASP A 53 -10.88 1.17 -0.17
CA ASP A 53 -11.66 0.14 0.50
C ASP A 53 -12.63 -0.53 -0.46
N VAL A 54 -13.29 0.25 -1.31
CA VAL A 54 -14.18 -0.28 -2.35
C VAL A 54 -13.37 -1.01 -3.44
N PHE A 55 -12.28 -0.42 -3.89
CA PHE A 55 -11.47 -0.96 -4.99
C PHE A 55 -10.80 -2.28 -4.63
N LEU A 56 -10.27 -2.41 -3.40
CA LEU A 56 -9.58 -3.61 -2.97
C LEU A 56 -10.51 -4.72 -2.46
N ARG A 57 -11.75 -4.42 -2.03
CA ARG A 57 -12.64 -5.40 -1.36
C ARG A 57 -12.73 -6.76 -2.07
N GLY A 58 -13.08 -6.75 -3.37
CA GLY A 58 -13.23 -7.99 -4.15
C GLY A 58 -11.90 -8.70 -4.41
N ILE A 59 -10.83 -7.93 -4.60
CA ILE A 59 -9.49 -8.45 -4.83
C ILE A 59 -8.98 -9.17 -3.58
N LEU A 60 -9.13 -8.54 -2.41
CA LEU A 60 -8.69 -9.08 -1.14
C LEU A 60 -9.47 -10.33 -0.74
N ALA A 61 -10.79 -10.35 -0.92
CA ALA A 61 -11.58 -11.55 -0.63
C ALA A 61 -11.10 -12.79 -1.40
N HIS A 62 -10.77 -12.64 -2.69
CA HIS A 62 -10.20 -13.73 -3.49
C HIS A 62 -8.77 -14.09 -3.04
N LEU A 63 -7.93 -13.10 -2.75
CA LEU A 63 -6.55 -13.35 -2.30
C LEU A 63 -6.50 -14.04 -0.94
N GLU A 64 -7.31 -13.60 0.03
CA GLU A 64 -7.44 -14.24 1.33
C GLU A 64 -7.84 -15.71 1.18
N THR A 65 -8.82 -15.99 0.30
CA THR A 65 -9.21 -17.37 -0.02
C THR A 65 -8.02 -18.19 -0.53
N LEU A 66 -7.26 -17.66 -1.49
CA LEU A 66 -6.07 -18.32 -2.06
C LEU A 66 -4.90 -18.44 -1.07
N ILE A 67 -4.80 -17.53 -0.08
CA ILE A 67 -3.78 -17.56 0.96
C ILE A 67 -4.10 -18.64 2.00
N HIS A 68 -5.35 -18.70 2.45
CA HIS A 68 -5.80 -19.58 3.52
C HIS A 68 -6.09 -21.00 3.02
N TYR A 69 -6.80 -21.13 1.90
CA TYR A 69 -7.30 -22.41 1.40
C TYR A 69 -6.58 -22.89 0.14
N GLY A 70 -5.86 -21.99 -0.56
CA GLY A 70 -5.21 -22.33 -1.82
C GLY A 70 -6.18 -22.64 -2.95
N THR A 71 -5.68 -23.31 -3.98
CA THR A 71 -6.47 -23.83 -5.10
C THR A 71 -5.79 -25.04 -5.71
N THR A 72 -6.55 -25.84 -6.45
CA THR A 72 -6.06 -27.06 -7.11
C THR A 72 -6.17 -26.90 -8.63
N ILE A 73 -5.09 -27.20 -9.33
CA ILE A 73 -5.06 -27.26 -10.79
C ILE A 73 -4.68 -28.66 -11.24
N SER A 74 -5.36 -29.15 -12.28
CA SER A 74 -5.03 -30.44 -12.90
C SER A 74 -4.17 -30.20 -14.13
N LEU A 75 -2.98 -30.79 -14.15
CA LEU A 75 -2.02 -30.73 -15.25
C LEU A 75 -1.57 -32.16 -15.59
N SER A 76 -1.75 -32.57 -16.84
CA SER A 76 -1.32 -33.89 -17.33
C SER A 76 -1.81 -35.05 -16.44
N GLU A 77 -3.11 -35.05 -16.11
CA GLU A 77 -3.77 -36.05 -15.24
C GLU A 77 -3.30 -36.08 -13.79
N GLN A 78 -2.46 -35.13 -13.38
CA GLN A 78 -2.03 -34.97 -11.99
C GLN A 78 -2.62 -33.70 -11.38
N GLU A 79 -3.09 -33.80 -10.14
CA GLU A 79 -3.57 -32.65 -9.38
C GLU A 79 -2.44 -32.00 -8.58
N TYR A 80 -2.39 -30.68 -8.66
CA TYR A 80 -1.44 -29.84 -7.93
C TYR A 80 -2.20 -28.85 -7.08
N HIS A 81 -2.08 -29.01 -5.76
CA HIS A 81 -2.59 -28.03 -4.81
C HIS A 81 -1.52 -26.98 -4.51
N PHE A 82 -1.88 -25.70 -4.60
CA PHE A 82 -0.97 -24.61 -4.24
C PHE A 82 -1.67 -23.53 -3.44
N VAL A 83 -0.90 -22.89 -2.55
CA VAL A 83 -1.31 -21.73 -1.78
C VAL A 83 -0.57 -20.49 -2.24
N VAL A 84 -1.22 -19.34 -2.15
CA VAL A 84 -0.60 -18.06 -2.50
C VAL A 84 0.09 -17.46 -1.27
N ARG A 85 1.26 -16.86 -1.48
CA ARG A 85 1.97 -16.07 -0.48
C ARG A 85 2.38 -14.74 -1.09
N ILE A 86 2.10 -13.65 -0.38
CA ILE A 86 2.37 -12.30 -0.87
C ILE A 86 3.61 -11.76 -0.17
N GLN A 87 4.64 -11.45 -0.96
CA GLN A 87 5.92 -10.96 -0.45
C GLN A 87 5.95 -9.44 -0.26
N GLY A 88 5.12 -8.69 -0.99
CA GLY A 88 5.15 -7.24 -0.89
C GLY A 88 4.26 -6.50 -1.88
N PHE A 89 4.03 -5.24 -1.58
CA PHE A 89 3.28 -4.26 -2.33
C PHE A 89 4.22 -3.14 -2.77
N LEU A 90 4.53 -3.08 -4.06
CA LEU A 90 5.43 -2.11 -4.66
C LEU A 90 4.65 -1.07 -5.44
N VAL A 91 4.64 0.14 -4.92
CA VAL A 91 4.01 1.28 -5.59
C VAL A 91 4.89 2.50 -5.42
N ASP A 92 4.66 3.52 -6.24
CA ASP A 92 5.32 4.81 -6.06
C ASP A 92 4.92 5.45 -4.72
N LEU A 93 5.66 6.48 -4.27
CA LEU A 93 5.40 7.09 -2.96
C LEU A 93 3.99 7.71 -2.83
N PRO A 94 3.43 8.39 -3.85
CA PRO A 94 2.03 8.84 -3.85
C PRO A 94 0.98 7.73 -3.74
N ALA A 95 1.11 6.62 -4.48
CA ALA A 95 0.17 5.51 -4.36
C ALA A 95 0.39 4.75 -3.04
N LYS A 96 1.63 4.68 -2.53
CA LYS A 96 1.95 4.09 -1.22
C LYS A 96 1.10 4.72 -0.13
N SER A 97 1.05 6.05 -0.07
CA SER A 97 0.28 6.78 0.94
C SER A 97 -1.21 6.53 0.81
N LEU A 98 -1.73 6.44 -0.42
CA LEU A 98 -3.13 6.14 -0.70
C LEU A 98 -3.51 4.74 -0.21
N PHE A 99 -2.82 3.71 -0.71
CA PHE A 99 -3.13 2.31 -0.41
C PHE A 99 -2.82 1.92 1.03
N SER A 100 -1.75 2.47 1.62
CA SER A 100 -1.38 2.22 3.01
C SER A 100 -2.19 3.04 4.01
N LYS A 101 -3.07 3.93 3.55
CA LYS A 101 -3.78 4.93 4.39
C LYS A 101 -2.84 5.71 5.31
N THR A 102 -1.68 6.08 4.79
CA THR A 102 -0.71 6.97 5.46
C THR A 102 -0.67 8.32 4.75
N ILE A 103 -0.07 9.33 5.36
CA ILE A 103 0.14 10.63 4.71
C ILE A 103 1.19 10.51 3.58
N ASN A 104 1.21 11.51 2.70
CA ASN A 104 2.22 11.58 1.63
C ASN A 104 3.62 11.74 2.20
N PHE A 105 4.63 11.24 1.48
CA PHE A 105 6.06 11.30 1.83
C PHE A 105 6.58 12.69 2.25
N ASN A 106 5.94 13.77 1.77
CA ASN A 106 6.22 15.16 2.15
C ASN A 106 5.59 15.61 3.48
N GLY A 107 5.02 14.70 4.26
CA GLY A 107 4.39 15.00 5.54
C GLY A 107 5.30 14.74 6.74
N ARG A 108 4.95 15.32 7.90
CA ARG A 108 5.65 14.99 9.15
C ARG A 108 5.26 13.58 9.59
N PHE A 109 6.25 12.72 9.85
CA PHE A 109 6.06 11.29 10.15
C PHE A 109 5.50 10.45 9.00
N ALA A 110 5.79 10.79 7.74
CA ALA A 110 5.26 10.02 6.61
C ALA A 110 5.97 8.68 6.36
N CYS A 111 7.14 8.47 6.98
CA CYS A 111 7.86 7.21 6.86
C CYS A 111 6.99 6.06 7.38
N THR A 112 6.87 5.00 6.58
CA THR A 112 6.20 3.76 6.99
C THR A 112 7.09 2.91 7.89
N TRP A 113 8.41 3.08 7.84
CA TRP A 113 9.37 2.24 8.56
C TRP A 113 9.77 2.79 9.93
N CYS A 114 9.90 4.11 10.08
CA CYS A 114 10.32 4.73 11.32
C CYS A 114 9.40 5.89 11.72
N ARG A 115 9.62 6.42 12.92
CA ARG A 115 8.92 7.57 13.50
C ARG A 115 9.65 8.90 13.32
N SER A 116 10.64 8.96 12.43
CA SER A 116 11.40 10.19 12.19
C SER A 116 10.47 11.35 11.77
N PRO A 117 10.52 12.49 12.47
CA PRO A 117 9.77 13.67 12.07
C PRO A 117 10.43 14.27 10.82
N GLY A 118 9.65 14.39 9.76
CA GLY A 118 10.06 15.19 8.61
C GLY A 118 10.10 16.68 8.97
N GLU A 119 11.12 17.38 8.48
CA GLU A 119 11.29 18.81 8.63
C GLU A 119 11.28 19.51 7.27
N TYR A 120 10.45 20.55 7.15
CA TYR A 120 10.38 21.32 5.93
C TYR A 120 11.58 22.26 5.86
N ASN A 121 12.46 22.02 4.89
CA ASN A 121 13.57 22.91 4.60
C ASN A 121 13.07 24.08 3.75
N THR A 122 13.07 25.28 4.31
CA THR A 122 12.58 26.50 3.63
C THR A 122 13.47 26.96 2.48
N VAL A 123 14.76 26.63 2.50
CA VAL A 123 15.74 26.99 1.47
C VAL A 123 15.51 26.16 0.21
N TYR A 124 15.44 24.84 0.37
CA TYR A 124 15.26 23.91 -0.75
C TYR A 124 13.78 23.64 -1.08
N ARG A 125 12.86 24.08 -0.21
CA ARG A 125 11.41 23.86 -0.33
C ARG A 125 11.00 22.39 -0.39
N VAL A 126 11.73 21.54 0.34
CA VAL A 126 11.50 20.09 0.39
C VAL A 126 11.34 19.62 1.83
N MET A 127 10.63 18.49 2.00
CA MET A 127 10.61 17.76 3.27
C MET A 127 11.87 16.90 3.36
N LEU A 128 12.64 17.06 4.43
CA LEU A 128 13.82 16.26 4.72
C LEU A 128 13.57 15.41 5.98
N TYR A 129 14.23 14.26 6.07
CA TYR A 129 14.24 13.41 7.26
C TYR A 129 15.67 13.36 7.80
N PRO A 130 16.08 14.31 8.66
CA PRO A 130 17.45 14.41 9.11
C PRO A 130 17.88 13.16 9.87
N TYR A 131 19.00 12.56 9.45
CA TYR A 131 19.52 11.34 10.08
C TYR A 131 19.80 11.54 11.58
N GLU A 132 20.30 12.71 11.98
CA GLU A 132 20.63 13.01 13.38
C GLU A 132 19.40 13.09 14.30
N LYS A 133 18.20 13.19 13.72
CA LYS A 133 16.92 13.26 14.44
C LYS A 133 16.12 11.97 14.34
N ASN A 134 16.66 10.96 13.66
CA ASN A 134 16.11 9.62 13.68
C ASN A 134 16.47 8.98 15.04
N ASP A 135 15.46 8.65 15.83
CA ASP A 135 15.61 7.94 17.10
C ASP A 135 15.63 6.41 16.91
N ASP A 136 15.72 5.95 15.66
CA ASP A 136 15.66 4.56 15.20
C ASP A 136 14.42 3.81 15.71
N GLN A 137 13.36 4.53 16.10
CA GLN A 137 12.10 3.92 16.47
C GLN A 137 11.38 3.42 15.23
N LEU A 138 11.56 2.14 14.97
CA LEU A 138 10.84 1.44 13.92
C LEU A 138 9.37 1.30 14.26
N ARG A 139 8.54 1.38 13.23
CA ARG A 139 7.11 1.10 13.33
C ARG A 139 6.85 -0.40 13.35
N THR A 140 5.79 -0.78 14.04
CA THR A 140 5.31 -2.16 14.09
C THR A 140 4.03 -2.34 13.31
N HIS A 141 3.71 -3.59 12.94
CA HIS A 141 2.45 -3.92 12.28
C HIS A 141 1.24 -3.47 13.11
N ASP A 142 1.29 -3.73 14.41
CA ASP A 142 0.19 -3.46 15.34
C ASP A 142 -0.12 -1.96 15.41
N GLU A 143 0.87 -1.09 15.26
CA GLU A 143 0.64 0.36 15.24
C GLU A 143 -0.27 0.79 14.08
N PHE A 144 -0.12 0.17 12.89
CA PHE A 144 -0.99 0.47 11.74
C PHE A 144 -2.44 0.00 11.94
N VAL A 145 -2.70 -0.83 12.97
CA VAL A 145 -4.04 -1.28 13.37
C VAL A 145 -4.55 -0.45 14.54
N GLN A 146 -3.77 -0.35 15.62
CA GLN A 146 -4.20 0.22 16.90
C GLN A 146 -4.29 1.75 16.88
N VAL A 147 -3.37 2.43 16.18
CA VAL A 147 -3.34 3.90 16.14
C VAL A 147 -4.62 4.45 15.49
N PRO A 148 -5.05 3.99 14.29
CA PRO A 148 -6.32 4.42 13.72
C PRO A 148 -7.56 4.03 14.55
N GLN A 149 -7.55 2.85 15.19
CA GLN A 149 -8.66 2.41 16.04
C GLN A 149 -8.84 3.34 17.25
N THR A 150 -7.74 3.68 17.91
CA THR A 150 -7.72 4.62 19.03
C THR A 150 -8.14 6.02 18.58
N ALA A 151 -7.66 6.47 17.42
CA ALA A 151 -8.05 7.74 16.82
C ALA A 151 -9.56 7.82 16.56
N ALA A 152 -10.13 6.77 15.97
CA ALA A 152 -11.55 6.67 15.68
C ALA A 152 -12.40 6.64 16.97
N ALA A 153 -11.97 5.89 17.98
CA ALA A 153 -12.65 5.83 19.27
C ALA A 153 -12.64 7.19 19.99
N ALA A 154 -11.53 7.92 19.95
CA ALA A 154 -11.43 9.27 20.50
C ALA A 154 -12.31 10.27 19.75
N ALA A 155 -12.37 10.17 18.42
CA ALA A 155 -13.18 11.04 17.58
C ALA A 155 -14.69 10.81 17.73
N ALA A 156 -15.13 9.57 18.01
CA ALA A 156 -16.54 9.23 18.23
C ALA A 156 -17.18 9.97 19.43
N GLY A 157 -16.36 10.49 20.36
CA GLY A 157 -16.80 11.33 21.47
C GLY A 157 -16.82 12.83 21.18
N THR A 158 -16.47 13.26 19.95
CA THR A 158 -16.39 14.68 19.56
C THR A 158 -17.28 14.94 18.36
N GLU A 159 -18.07 16.03 18.37
CA GLU A 159 -18.95 16.45 17.26
C GLU A 159 -18.20 16.97 16.01
N VAL A 160 -16.93 16.58 15.83
CA VAL A 160 -16.12 16.99 14.68
C VAL A 160 -16.38 16.03 13.52
N ILE A 161 -17.52 16.23 12.86
CA ILE A 161 -17.90 15.50 11.66
C ILE A 161 -16.97 15.92 10.51
N GLY A 162 -16.16 14.99 10.00
CA GLY A 162 -15.53 15.12 8.67
C GLY A 162 -14.02 15.42 8.60
N ARG A 163 -13.27 15.41 9.71
CA ARG A 163 -11.79 15.41 9.66
C ARG A 163 -11.23 14.02 9.95
N GLU A 164 -10.50 13.45 9.00
CA GLU A 164 -9.66 12.27 9.25
C GLU A 164 -8.69 12.60 10.39
N THR A 165 -8.75 11.82 11.47
CA THR A 165 -7.80 11.99 12.58
C THR A 165 -6.50 11.32 12.19
N ILE A 166 -5.47 12.12 11.95
CA ILE A 166 -4.15 11.65 11.56
C ILE A 166 -3.28 11.61 12.80
N ILE A 167 -2.79 10.43 13.17
CA ILE A 167 -1.86 10.23 14.28
C ILE A 167 -0.58 9.64 13.73
N ASP A 168 0.55 10.30 13.98
CA ASP A 168 1.88 9.92 13.50
C ASP A 168 1.87 9.50 12.02
N GLY A 169 1.21 10.29 11.17
CA GLY A 169 1.14 10.06 9.73
C GLY A 169 0.27 8.87 9.27
N VAL A 170 -0.43 8.18 10.17
CA VAL A 170 -1.42 7.15 9.83
C VAL A 170 -2.82 7.79 9.81
N ARG A 171 -3.57 7.60 8.73
CA ARG A 171 -4.90 8.20 8.50
C ARG A 171 -6.05 7.22 8.76
N GLY A 172 -5.79 5.93 8.64
CA GLY A 172 -6.82 4.90 8.73
C GLY A 172 -6.25 3.48 8.66
N ILE A 173 -7.10 2.49 8.89
CA ILE A 173 -6.74 1.07 8.75
C ILE A 173 -6.73 0.72 7.25
N SER A 174 -5.56 0.41 6.70
CA SER A 174 -5.45 -0.05 5.32
C SER A 174 -6.08 -1.44 5.16
N PRO A 175 -6.92 -1.67 4.14
CA PRO A 175 -7.47 -3.00 3.90
C PRO A 175 -6.38 -4.01 3.49
N LEU A 176 -5.20 -3.55 3.04
CA LEU A 176 -4.07 -4.43 2.74
C LEU A 176 -3.51 -5.16 3.97
N LEU A 177 -3.73 -4.64 5.19
CA LEU A 177 -3.24 -5.26 6.42
C LEU A 177 -3.77 -6.69 6.62
N SER A 178 -4.87 -7.09 5.94
CA SER A 178 -5.40 -8.45 6.02
C SER A 178 -4.53 -9.49 5.31
N ILE A 179 -3.65 -9.08 4.40
CA ILE A 179 -2.88 -9.99 3.55
C ILE A 179 -1.37 -9.71 3.52
N ILE A 180 -0.91 -8.56 4.03
CA ILE A 180 0.51 -8.19 4.08
C ILE A 180 0.90 -7.53 5.41
N GLN A 181 2.18 -7.65 5.77
CA GLN A 181 2.70 -7.18 7.05
C GLN A 181 3.39 -5.83 6.90
N TYR A 182 2.85 -4.80 7.55
CA TYR A 182 3.51 -3.50 7.62
C TYR A 182 4.57 -3.44 8.74
N PRO A 183 5.67 -2.69 8.53
CA PRO A 183 6.08 -2.06 7.27
C PRO A 183 6.85 -2.98 6.31
N LEU A 184 7.16 -4.21 6.73
CA LEU A 184 8.06 -5.14 6.03
C LEU A 184 7.69 -5.40 4.56
N SER A 185 6.40 -5.45 4.26
CA SER A 185 5.87 -5.73 2.93
C SER A 185 5.68 -4.48 2.05
N VAL A 186 6.11 -3.31 2.51
CA VAL A 186 5.97 -2.02 1.79
C VAL A 186 7.35 -1.45 1.46
N LEU A 187 7.48 -0.85 0.28
CA LEU A 187 8.70 -0.20 -0.17
C LEU A 187 9.26 0.77 0.90
N TYR A 188 10.56 0.65 1.17
CA TYR A 188 11.29 1.59 2.03
C TYR A 188 11.22 3.01 1.45
N ASP A 189 11.08 4.00 2.33
CA ASP A 189 11.05 5.40 1.92
C ASP A 189 12.48 5.92 1.73
N TYR A 190 12.90 6.07 0.48
CA TYR A 190 14.23 6.55 0.11
C TYR A 190 14.47 8.04 0.45
N MET A 191 13.50 8.71 1.08
CA MET A 191 13.61 10.10 1.54
C MET A 191 14.44 10.28 2.83
N HIS A 192 14.91 9.18 3.44
CA HIS A 192 15.95 9.20 4.47
C HIS A 192 17.31 9.27 3.77
N LEU A 193 17.74 10.49 3.42
CA LEU A 193 19.04 10.78 2.84
C LEU A 193 20.03 11.20 3.93
#